data_AF-A0A7C9DQ34-F1
#
_entry.id   AF-A0A7C9DQ34-F1
#
_cell.length_a   1.000
_cell.length_b   1.000
_cell.length_c   1.000
_cell.angle_alpha   90.00
_cell.angle_beta   90.00
_cell.angle_gamma   90.00
#
_symmetry.space_group_name_H-M   'P 1'
#
loop_
_entity.id
_entity.type
_entity.pdbx_description
1 polymer ?
#
loop_
_entity_poly.entity_id
_entity_poly.type
_entity_poly.pdbx_seq_one_letter_code
_entity_poly.pdbx_strand_id
1 'polypeptide(L)'
;MPEPPVELLAWVNGATKVKRLALPVSLLVGITALSGAFVAGNDAGRAYNTFPKMGDTWIPDDVLSMKPLLRNFFENTSTMQLDHRILATATLASICGLRWATRKLDIHPTVRSLIGTTVVMAGLQVTLGI
;
A
#
# COMPACT_ATOMS: atom_id res chain seq x y z
N MET A 1 -17.12 -41.10 -5.70
CA MET A 1 -17.29 -39.67 -6.05
C MET A 1 -16.41 -39.41 -7.26
N PRO A 2 -16.85 -38.67 -8.29
CA PRO A 2 -15.98 -38.32 -9.40
C PRO A 2 -14.86 -37.39 -8.92
N GLU A 3 -13.64 -37.61 -9.41
CA GLU A 3 -12.51 -36.71 -9.14
C GLU A 3 -12.81 -35.32 -9.74
N PRO A 4 -12.47 -34.23 -9.01
CA PRO A 4 -12.67 -32.89 -9.54
C PRO A 4 -11.83 -32.68 -10.81
N PRO A 5 -12.28 -31.83 -11.75
CA PRO A 5 -11.51 -31.50 -12.93
C PRO A 5 -10.11 -30.97 -12.57
N VAL A 6 -9.08 -31.37 -13.31
CA VAL A 6 -7.68 -30.97 -13.08
C VAL A 6 -7.51 -29.44 -13.03
N GLU A 7 -8.28 -28.72 -13.84
CA GLU A 7 -8.32 -27.26 -13.88
C GLU A 7 -8.82 -26.64 -12.56
N LEU A 8 -9.84 -27.24 -11.94
CA LEU A 8 -10.35 -26.78 -10.64
C LEU A 8 -9.28 -26.92 -9.55
N LEU A 9 -8.55 -28.04 -9.54
CA LEU A 9 -7.44 -28.25 -8.61
C LEU A 9 -6.30 -27.24 -8.83
N ALA A 10 -5.98 -26.92 -10.09
CA ALA A 10 -4.99 -25.90 -10.43
C ALA A 10 -5.40 -24.52 -9.88
N TRP A 11 -6.67 -24.12 -10.07
CA TRP A 11 -7.19 -22.85 -9.55
C TRP A 11 -7.21 -22.77 -8.03
N VAL A 12 -7.57 -23.84 -7.33
CA VAL A 12 -7.55 -23.86 -5.85
C VAL A 12 -6.14 -23.67 -5.32
N ASN A 13 -5.16 -24.34 -5.94
CA ASN A 13 -3.75 -24.19 -5.60
C ASN A 13 -3.23 -22.78 -5.91
N GLY A 14 -3.61 -22.23 -7.07
CA GLY A 14 -3.32 -20.85 -7.47
C GLY A 14 -3.90 -19.84 -6.47
N ALA A 15 -5.17 -19.98 -6.12
CA ALA A 15 -5.86 -19.13 -5.16
C ALA A 15 -5.23 -19.16 -3.76
N THR A 16 -4.78 -20.33 -3.30
CA THR A 16 -4.08 -20.47 -2.01
C THR A 16 -2.76 -19.71 -2.01
N LYS A 17 -1.99 -19.77 -3.11
CA LYS A 17 -0.75 -18.99 -3.28
C LYS A 17 -1.03 -17.48 -3.32
N VAL A 18 -2.04 -17.07 -4.09
CA VAL A 18 -2.48 -15.66 -4.15
C VAL A 18 -2.86 -15.18 -2.75
N LYS A 19 -3.66 -15.93 -1.98
CA LYS A 19 -4.07 -15.57 -0.62
C LYS A 19 -2.86 -15.32 0.29
N ARG A 20 -1.86 -16.20 0.28
CA ARG A 20 -0.64 -16.05 1.10
C ARG A 20 0.13 -14.77 0.77
N LEU A 21 0.17 -14.37 -0.50
CA LEU A 21 0.83 -13.13 -0.93
C LEU A 21 -0.04 -11.88 -0.69
N ALA A 22 -1.35 -12.00 -0.86
CA ALA A 22 -2.28 -10.88 -0.76
C ALA A 22 -2.51 -10.45 0.69
N LEU A 23 -2.53 -11.36 1.67
CA LEU A 23 -2.76 -11.03 3.09
C LEU A 23 -1.79 -9.96 3.64
N PRO A 24 -0.45 -10.10 3.53
CA PRO A 24 0.46 -9.06 4.01
C PRO A 24 0.31 -7.74 3.24
N VAL A 25 0.02 -7.80 1.93
CA VAL A 25 -0.26 -6.60 1.11
C VAL A 25 -1.52 -5.89 1.60
N SER A 26 -2.60 -6.63 1.89
CA SER A 26 -3.84 -6.08 2.44
C SER A 26 -3.63 -5.45 3.81
N LEU A 27 -2.81 -6.05 4.67
CA LEU A 27 -2.44 -5.46 5.95
C LEU A 27 -1.70 -4.14 5.76
N LEU A 28 -0.73 -4.09 4.85
CA LEU A 28 0.02 -2.88 4.54
C LEU A 28 -0.87 -1.77 3.95
N VAL A 29 -1.82 -2.11 3.08
CA VAL A 29 -2.86 -1.19 2.59
C VAL A 29 -3.67 -0.63 3.75
N GLY A 30 -4.10 -1.48 4.69
CA GLY A 30 -4.84 -1.04 5.88
C GLY A 30 -4.04 -0.07 6.75
N ILE A 31 -2.77 -0.37 7.02
CA ILE A 31 -1.87 0.51 7.78
C ILE A 31 -1.68 1.85 7.07
N THR A 32 -1.51 1.84 5.74
CA THR A 32 -1.36 3.06 4.93
C THR A 32 -2.62 3.92 4.98
N ALA A 33 -3.80 3.30 4.90
CA ALA A 33 -5.07 4.01 5.01
C ALA A 33 -5.25 4.66 6.39
N LEU A 34 -4.90 3.96 7.47
CA LEU A 34 -4.92 4.51 8.83
C LEU A 34 -3.94 5.70 8.96
N SER A 35 -2.72 5.56 8.47
CA SER A 35 -1.74 6.65 8.42
C SER A 35 -2.26 7.86 7.64
N GLY A 36 -2.98 7.65 6.53
CA GLY A 36 -3.61 8.73 5.76
C GLY A 36 -4.69 9.49 6.54
N ALA A 37 -5.47 8.79 7.38
CA ALA A 37 -6.44 9.44 8.26
C ALA A 37 -5.77 10.34 9.30
N PHE A 38 -4.62 9.93 9.83
CA PHE A 38 -3.81 10.76 10.73
C PHE A 38 -3.23 12.00 10.03
N VAL A 39 -2.73 11.84 8.80
CA VAL A 39 -2.26 12.96 7.96
C VAL A 39 -3.37 13.97 7.70
N ALA A 40 -4.58 13.50 7.36
CA ALA A 40 -5.74 14.35 7.12
C ALA A 40 -6.17 15.09 8.40
N GLY A 41 -6.10 14.43 9.56
CA GLY A 41 -6.44 15.04 10.84
C GLY A 41 -5.44 16.10 11.33
N ASN A 42 -4.16 15.98 10.95
CA ASN A 42 -3.10 16.94 11.33
C ASN A 42 -2.77 17.96 10.21
N ASP A 43 -3.61 18.05 9.18
CA ASP A 43 -3.42 18.91 8.00
C ASP A 43 -2.05 18.76 7.30
N ALA A 44 -1.37 17.61 7.50
CA ALA A 44 0.01 17.42 7.07
C ALA A 44 0.16 17.33 5.54
N GLY A 45 -0.89 16.90 4.85
CA GLY A 45 -0.97 16.93 3.39
C GLY A 45 -0.97 18.34 2.81
N ARG A 46 -1.47 19.35 3.55
CA ARG A 46 -1.44 20.76 3.12
C ARG A 46 -0.07 21.38 3.37
N ALA A 47 0.60 21.01 4.45
CA ALA A 47 1.93 21.51 4.80
C ALA A 47 3.01 21.03 3.80
N TYR A 48 2.85 19.81 3.28
CA TYR A 48 3.82 19.17 2.39
C TYR A 48 3.11 18.56 1.17
N ASN A 49 2.90 19.38 0.15
CA ASN A 49 2.14 19.09 -1.08
C ASN A 49 3.01 18.93 -2.36
N THR A 50 4.34 18.91 -2.22
CA THR A 50 5.25 18.61 -3.32
C THR A 50 5.61 17.13 -3.31
N PHE A 51 5.97 16.52 -4.42
CA PHE A 51 6.51 15.15 -4.48
C PHE A 51 7.60 15.07 -5.54
N PRO A 52 8.69 14.29 -5.36
CA PRO A 52 8.98 13.39 -4.23
C PRO A 52 9.55 14.08 -2.97
N LYS A 53 10.02 15.32 -3.11
CA LYS A 53 10.51 16.13 -1.99
C LYS A 53 9.37 16.68 -1.14
N MET A 54 9.65 17.03 0.12
CA MET A 54 8.75 17.69 1.06
C MET A 54 9.15 19.16 1.19
N GLY A 55 8.67 19.99 0.26
CA GLY A 55 9.20 21.34 0.02
C GLY A 55 10.55 21.26 -0.69
N ASP A 56 11.55 21.95 -0.14
CA ASP A 56 12.90 21.98 -0.70
C ASP A 56 13.77 20.78 -0.31
N THR A 57 13.39 20.05 0.75
CA THR A 57 14.15 18.93 1.31
C THR A 57 13.50 17.58 1.02
N TRP A 58 14.26 16.49 1.07
CA TRP A 58 13.72 15.14 0.96
C TRP A 58 13.14 14.62 2.28
N ILE A 59 13.80 14.98 3.38
CA ILE A 59 13.41 14.69 4.75
C ILE A 59 13.47 16.05 5.48
N PRO A 60 12.36 16.55 6.03
CA PRO A 60 12.37 17.77 6.82
C PRO A 60 13.26 17.65 8.07
N ASP A 61 13.92 18.75 8.46
CA ASP A 61 14.86 18.75 9.59
C ASP A 61 14.18 18.57 10.96
N ASP A 62 12.88 18.83 11.03
CA ASP A 62 12.08 18.73 12.25
C ASP A 62 11.47 17.33 12.45
N VAL A 63 11.79 16.36 11.59
CA VAL A 63 11.44 14.96 11.79
C VAL A 63 12.05 14.45 13.10
N LEU A 64 11.26 13.76 13.93
CA LEU A 64 11.67 13.27 15.26
C LEU A 64 12.10 14.35 16.26
N SER A 65 11.77 15.62 16.02
CA SER A 65 12.11 16.72 16.93
C SER A 65 11.25 16.75 18.20
N MET A 66 10.04 16.19 18.16
CA MET A 66 9.11 16.19 19.30
C MET A 66 9.42 15.04 20.28
N LYS A 67 9.29 15.31 21.59
CA LYS A 67 9.42 14.32 22.66
C LYS A 67 8.10 14.17 23.43
N PRO A 68 7.70 12.96 23.85
CA PRO A 68 8.34 11.67 23.55
C PRO A 68 8.15 11.25 22.08
N LEU A 69 9.00 10.33 21.58
CA LEU A 69 8.96 9.90 20.18
C LEU A 69 7.59 9.37 19.73
N LEU A 70 6.86 8.69 20.61
CA LEU A 70 5.51 8.22 20.29
C LEU A 70 4.59 9.38 19.87
N ARG A 71 4.67 10.50 20.59
CA ARG A 71 3.92 11.71 20.26
C ARG A 71 4.34 12.27 18.90
N ASN A 72 5.64 12.23 18.61
CA ASN A 72 6.17 12.68 17.33
C ASN A 72 5.56 11.91 16.14
N PHE A 73 5.37 10.59 16.26
CA PHE A 73 4.75 9.80 15.18
C PHE A 73 3.27 10.13 14.92
N PHE A 74 2.56 10.73 15.88
CA PHE A 74 1.12 11.01 15.77
C PHE A 74 0.75 12.50 15.78
N GLU A 75 1.68 13.40 16.10
CA GLU A 75 1.43 14.84 16.18
C GLU A 75 2.44 15.69 15.40
N ASN A 76 3.64 15.20 15.10
CA ASN A 76 4.59 15.96 14.28
C ASN A 76 4.20 15.84 12.80
N THR A 77 3.75 16.94 12.22
CA THR A 77 3.26 17.07 10.85
C THR A 77 4.24 16.49 9.81
N SER A 78 5.52 16.82 9.94
CA SER A 78 6.58 16.40 9.02
C SER A 78 6.84 14.89 9.10
N THR A 79 6.86 14.35 10.32
CA THR A 79 7.07 12.91 10.54
C THR A 79 5.88 12.12 10.04
N MET A 80 4.66 12.52 10.39
CA MET A 80 3.43 11.85 9.94
C MET A 80 3.32 11.80 8.42
N GLN A 81 3.61 12.92 7.74
CA GLN A 81 3.55 12.97 6.28
C GLN A 81 4.65 12.14 5.63
N LEU A 82 5.87 12.17 6.17
CA LEU A 82 6.98 11.34 5.68
C LEU A 82 6.64 9.86 5.80
N ASP A 83 6.17 9.42 6.97
CA ASP A 83 5.77 8.04 7.23
C ASP A 83 4.65 7.60 6.28
N HIS A 84 3.63 8.45 6.09
CA HIS A 84 2.56 8.18 5.15
C HIS A 84 3.05 8.00 3.71
N ARG A 85 3.97 8.86 3.25
CA ARG A 85 4.57 8.77 1.91
C ARG A 85 5.37 7.48 1.71
N ILE A 86 6.13 7.08 2.72
CA ILE A 86 6.89 5.82 2.72
C ILE A 86 5.91 4.64 2.65
N LEU A 87 4.87 4.64 3.48
CA LEU A 87 3.83 3.61 3.49
C LEU A 87 3.07 3.53 2.17
N ALA A 88 2.70 4.66 1.57
CA ALA A 88 2.02 4.74 0.28
C ALA A 88 2.90 4.17 -0.86
N THR A 89 4.19 4.55 -0.88
CA THR A 89 5.14 4.05 -1.88
C THR A 89 5.39 2.55 -1.72
N ALA A 90 5.60 2.08 -0.49
CA ALA A 90 5.75 0.66 -0.17
C ALA A 90 4.49 -0.15 -0.54
N THR A 91 3.31 0.40 -0.28
CA THR A 91 2.02 -0.20 -0.66
C THR A 91 1.91 -0.37 -2.17
N LEU A 92 2.15 0.70 -2.94
CA LEU A 92 2.09 0.64 -4.40
C LEU A 92 3.10 -0.39 -4.95
N ALA A 93 4.33 -0.39 -4.44
CA ALA A 93 5.35 -1.36 -4.82
C ALA A 93 4.93 -2.79 -4.49
N SER A 94 4.34 -3.04 -3.32
CA SER A 94 3.87 -4.36 -2.89
C SER A 94 2.71 -4.89 -3.74
N ILE A 95 1.77 -4.02 -4.16
CA ILE A 95 0.66 -4.35 -5.05
C ILE A 95 1.19 -4.68 -6.46
N CYS A 96 2.14 -3.89 -6.98
CA CYS A 96 2.83 -4.20 -8.23
C CYS A 96 3.60 -5.53 -8.14
N GLY A 97 4.27 -5.78 -7.01
CA GLY A 97 4.95 -7.03 -6.71
C GLY A 97 3.98 -8.22 -6.68
N LEU A 98 2.80 -8.07 -6.07
CA LEU A 98 1.73 -9.08 -6.09
C LEU A 98 1.29 -9.39 -7.53
N ARG A 99 1.03 -8.36 -8.34
CA ARG A 99 0.65 -8.53 -9.75
C ARG A 99 1.74 -9.23 -10.57
N TRP A 100 3.00 -8.94 -10.26
CA TRP A 100 4.15 -9.58 -10.91
C TRP A 100 4.32 -11.04 -10.48
N ALA A 101 4.24 -11.34 -9.18
CA ALA A 101 4.40 -12.68 -8.63
C ALA A 101 3.29 -13.63 -9.07
N THR A 102 2.07 -13.11 -9.26
CA THR A 102 0.89 -13.91 -9.67
C THR A 102 0.74 -14.05 -11.18
N ARG A 103 1.54 -13.35 -12.00
CA ARG A 103 1.35 -13.31 -13.47
C ARG A 103 1.47 -14.67 -14.17
N LYS A 104 2.25 -15.59 -13.60
CA LYS A 104 2.52 -16.95 -14.10
C LYS A 104 1.70 -18.03 -13.40
N LEU A 105 0.87 -17.68 -12.42
CA LEU A 105 0.02 -18.64 -11.73
C LEU A 105 -1.22 -18.93 -12.58
N ASP A 106 -1.65 -20.19 -12.57
CA ASP A 106 -2.94 -20.59 -13.13
C ASP A 106 -4.04 -20.26 -12.12
N ILE A 107 -4.73 -19.16 -12.37
CA ILE A 107 -5.76 -18.59 -11.50
C ILE A 107 -6.96 -18.18 -12.34
N HIS A 108 -8.14 -18.24 -11.74
CA HIS A 108 -9.38 -17.85 -12.40
C HIS A 108 -9.27 -16.43 -12.99
N PRO A 109 -9.75 -16.19 -14.23
CA PRO A 109 -9.64 -14.90 -14.92
C PRO A 109 -10.12 -13.70 -14.09
N THR A 110 -11.19 -13.87 -13.31
CA THR A 110 -11.70 -12.84 -12.39
C THR A 110 -10.66 -12.41 -11.36
N VAL A 111 -9.95 -13.35 -10.73
CA VAL A 111 -8.90 -13.04 -9.73
C VAL A 111 -7.77 -12.27 -10.38
N ARG A 112 -7.38 -12.67 -11.60
CA ARG A 112 -6.36 -11.98 -12.39
C ARG A 112 -6.78 -10.54 -12.71
N SER A 113 -8.03 -10.33 -13.10
CA SER A 113 -8.60 -9.01 -13.37
C SER A 113 -8.63 -8.15 -12.11
N LEU A 114 -9.07 -8.70 -10.97
CA LEU A 114 -9.12 -7.99 -9.70
C LEU A 114 -7.73 -7.48 -9.28
N ILE A 115 -6.69 -8.33 -9.34
CA ILE A 115 -5.32 -7.91 -9.03
C ILE A 115 -4.87 -6.79 -9.98
N GLY A 116 -5.22 -6.86 -11.26
CA GLY A 116 -4.95 -5.79 -12.24
C GLY A 116 -5.61 -4.47 -11.87
N THR A 117 -6.91 -4.49 -11.54
CA THR A 117 -7.64 -3.30 -11.11
C THR A 117 -7.09 -2.71 -9.82
N THR A 118 -6.61 -3.53 -8.88
CA THR A 118 -5.98 -3.04 -7.64
C THR A 118 -4.72 -2.22 -7.92
N VAL A 119 -3.90 -2.59 -8.91
CA VAL A 119 -2.73 -1.79 -9.32
C VAL A 119 -3.16 -0.41 -9.82
N VAL A 120 -4.18 -0.36 -10.69
CA VAL A 120 -4.71 0.89 -11.23
C VAL A 120 -5.27 1.77 -10.12
N MET A 121 -6.09 1.21 -9.24
CA MET A 121 -6.67 1.95 -8.11
C MET A 121 -5.60 2.46 -7.15
N ALA A 122 -4.56 1.68 -6.87
CA ALA A 122 -3.46 2.13 -6.03
C ALA A 122 -2.67 3.27 -6.67
N GLY A 123 -2.43 3.21 -7.99
CA GLY A 123 -1.80 4.30 -8.73
C GLY A 123 -2.62 5.59 -8.72
N LEU A 124 -3.94 5.48 -8.91
CA LEU A 124 -4.86 6.61 -8.77
C LEU A 124 -4.82 7.19 -7.36
N GLN A 125 -4.86 6.34 -6.32
CA GLN A 125 -4.83 6.79 -4.94
C GLN A 125 -3.55 7.54 -4.59
N VAL A 126 -2.39 7.05 -5.03
CA VAL A 126 -1.11 7.76 -4.82
C VAL A 126 -1.11 9.08 -5.57
N THR A 127 -1.62 9.12 -6.80
CA THR A 127 -1.67 10.35 -7.61
C THR A 127 -2.59 11.40 -6.99
N LEU A 128 -3.74 11.00 -6.45
CA LEU A 128 -4.69 11.91 -5.78
C LEU A 128 -4.20 12.37 -4.39
N GLY A 129 -3.31 11.62 -3.76
CA GLY A 129 -2.75 11.94 -2.44
C GLY A 129 -1.49 12.82 -2.47
N ILE A 130 -0.95 13.10 -3.65
CA ILE A 130 0.14 14.06 -3.89
C ILE A 130 -0.46 15.45 -4.04
#